data_AF-A0A8H3CDZ1-F1
#
_entry.id   AF-A0A8H3CDZ1-F1
#
_cell.length_a   1.000
_cell.length_b   1.000
_cell.length_c   1.000
_cell.angle_alpha   90.00
_cell.angle_beta   90.00
_cell.angle_gamma   90.00
#
_symmetry.space_group_name_H-M   'P 1'
#
loop_
_entity.id
_entity.type
_entity.pdbx_description
1 polymer ?
#
loop_
_entity_poly.entity_id
_entity_poly.type
_entity_poly.pdbx_seq_one_letter_code
_entity_poly.pdbx_strand_id
1 'polypeptide(L)'
;MPDAARIVYFTFQLFGFVTLPFLTLTFLFCPSVKRHPTLPNNTFLWTLSSLAGSLLLFTRQLDEPNPPHALCQAQSAIVLAQPPGMSAAALTVVWKVWSLTWSVRTNAVISKEPTWLSITLLGSPWVIWAGLSAIFAATQVNSRVYRSRFYCTSDNPTLGVVSGVLAAVLLILCLLFQAWTVILVYRRYRKSKRLGRAEVGDVSVPFLARIVAFALFILVALALSFVAVISTFALEVPDIIIASIGVVIFLIFASQEDVLVAWRIMRPKSPKLPHPEGGQHSSNGRMFDPQSVVHHLSQSTLALGSHKNDTHELQPSTTKPRFESDVESDATVTSSCQV
;
A
#
# COMPACT_ATOMS: atom_id res chain seq x y z
N MET A 1 38.25 -12.50 -9.87
CA MET A 1 37.15 -11.69 -10.42
C MET A 1 35.73 -12.26 -10.16
N PRO A 2 35.49 -13.55 -9.85
CA PRO A 2 34.15 -14.07 -9.48
C PRO A 2 33.60 -13.58 -8.13
N ASP A 3 34.46 -13.05 -7.25
CA ASP A 3 34.09 -12.72 -5.86
C ASP A 3 33.28 -11.43 -5.74
N ALA A 4 33.54 -10.44 -6.60
CA ALA A 4 32.86 -9.15 -6.55
C ALA A 4 31.35 -9.28 -6.78
N ALA A 5 30.93 -10.11 -7.76
CA ALA A 5 29.53 -10.37 -8.04
C ALA A 5 28.81 -11.03 -6.85
N ARG A 6 29.49 -11.98 -6.17
CA ARG A 6 28.96 -12.63 -4.97
C ARG A 6 28.81 -11.65 -3.81
N ILE A 7 29.82 -10.82 -3.57
CA ILE A 7 29.77 -9.78 -2.53
C ILE A 7 28.60 -8.84 -2.78
N VAL A 8 28.42 -8.36 -4.02
CA VAL A 8 27.29 -7.47 -4.37
C VAL A 8 25.95 -8.16 -4.16
N TYR A 9 25.79 -9.40 -4.64
CA TYR A 9 24.57 -10.18 -4.47
C TYR A 9 24.18 -10.33 -2.99
N PHE A 10 25.10 -10.82 -2.15
CA PHE A 10 24.80 -11.01 -0.72
C PHE A 10 24.64 -9.68 0.02
N THR A 11 25.34 -8.62 -0.37
CA THR A 11 25.14 -7.28 0.21
C THR A 11 23.71 -6.81 -0.01
N PHE A 12 23.19 -6.95 -1.23
CA PHE A 12 21.80 -6.57 -1.51
C PHE A 12 20.78 -7.46 -0.78
N GLN A 13 21.04 -8.76 -0.70
CA GLN A 13 20.15 -9.66 0.06
C GLN A 13 20.14 -9.36 1.55
N LEU A 14 21.31 -9.15 2.16
CA LEU A 14 21.41 -8.77 3.57
C LEU A 14 20.77 -7.41 3.84
N PHE A 15 20.94 -6.44 2.94
CA PHE A 15 20.25 -5.17 3.03
C PHE A 15 18.73 -5.37 3.05
N GLY A 16 18.19 -6.16 2.11
CA GLY A 16 16.76 -6.50 2.08
C GLY A 16 16.30 -7.20 3.36
N PHE A 17 17.06 -8.17 3.83
CA PHE A 17 16.78 -8.94 5.03
C PHE A 17 16.75 -8.09 6.31
N VAL A 18 17.58 -7.04 6.42
CA VAL A 18 17.61 -6.17 7.61
C VAL A 18 16.62 -5.01 7.50
N THR A 19 16.57 -4.34 6.37
CA THR A 19 15.82 -3.09 6.22
C THR A 19 14.31 -3.30 5.99
N LEU A 20 13.90 -4.39 5.35
CA LEU A 20 12.49 -4.67 5.09
C LEU A 20 11.71 -5.11 6.34
N PRO A 21 12.26 -5.90 7.28
CA PRO A 21 11.64 -6.13 8.57
C PRO A 21 11.52 -4.85 9.37
N PHE A 22 12.57 -4.03 9.38
CA PHE A 22 12.52 -2.74 10.05
C PHE A 22 11.37 -1.86 9.53
N LEU A 23 11.18 -1.83 8.21
CA LEU A 23 10.05 -1.15 7.59
C LEU A 23 8.70 -1.81 7.91
N THR A 24 8.64 -3.15 7.95
CA THR A 24 7.44 -3.91 8.31
C THR A 24 7.02 -3.62 9.75
N LEU A 25 7.96 -3.64 10.70
CA LEU A 25 7.74 -3.27 12.10
C LEU A 25 7.23 -1.83 12.19
N THR A 26 7.78 -0.91 11.40
CA THR A 26 7.29 0.48 11.34
C THR A 26 5.81 0.52 10.92
N PHE A 27 5.41 -0.24 9.89
CA PHE A 27 4.00 -0.29 9.46
C PHE A 27 3.05 -0.94 10.48
N LEU A 28 3.54 -1.89 11.28
CA LEU A 28 2.71 -2.60 12.26
C LEU A 28 2.59 -1.84 13.59
N PHE A 29 3.68 -1.23 14.05
CA PHE A 29 3.77 -0.66 15.40
C PHE A 29 3.61 0.85 15.46
N CYS A 30 3.82 1.60 14.36
CA CYS A 30 3.63 3.04 14.39
C CYS A 30 2.17 3.41 14.07
N PRO A 31 1.37 3.87 15.06
CA PRO A 31 -0.04 4.21 14.85
C PRO A 31 -0.23 5.41 13.90
N SER A 32 0.83 6.21 13.71
CA SER A 32 0.86 7.30 12.74
C SER A 32 0.81 6.83 11.29
N VAL A 33 1.10 5.56 11.01
CA VAL A 33 1.20 5.00 9.66
C VAL A 33 0.06 4.00 9.43
N LYS A 34 -1.19 4.49 9.39
CA LYS A 34 -2.36 3.63 9.10
C LYS A 34 -2.35 3.20 7.64
N ARG A 35 -1.95 1.95 7.38
CA ARG A 35 -1.90 1.37 6.03
C ARG A 35 -2.66 0.05 5.97
N HIS A 36 -3.15 -0.28 4.78
CA HIS A 36 -3.77 -1.58 4.54
C HIS A 36 -2.70 -2.69 4.73
N PRO A 37 -3.03 -3.83 5.35
CA PRO A 37 -2.06 -4.87 5.70
C PRO A 37 -1.37 -5.54 4.50
N THR A 38 -1.77 -5.26 3.27
CA THR A 38 -1.09 -5.74 2.04
C THR A 38 0.33 -5.21 1.91
N LEU A 39 0.61 -3.98 2.39
CA LEU A 39 1.96 -3.40 2.34
C LEU A 39 2.94 -4.12 3.29
N PRO A 40 2.68 -4.22 4.61
CA PRO A 40 3.54 -4.97 5.52
C PRO A 40 3.64 -6.46 5.15
N ASN A 41 2.56 -7.06 4.62
CA ASN A 41 2.59 -8.43 4.10
C ASN A 41 3.59 -8.58 2.94
N ASN A 42 3.57 -7.66 1.99
CA ASN A 42 4.50 -7.67 0.86
C ASN A 42 5.95 -7.50 1.33
N THR A 43 6.26 -6.51 2.15
CA THR A 43 7.63 -6.30 2.66
C THR A 43 8.15 -7.50 3.47
N PHE A 44 7.27 -8.18 4.20
CA PHE A 44 7.62 -9.39 4.94
C PHE A 44 7.93 -10.57 4.00
N LEU A 45 7.14 -10.80 2.94
CA LEU A 45 7.44 -11.81 1.91
C LEU A 45 8.81 -11.56 1.26
N TRP A 46 9.12 -10.31 0.94
CA TRP A 46 10.43 -9.94 0.38
C TRP A 46 11.59 -10.20 1.36
N THR A 47 11.36 -10.03 2.67
CA THR A 47 12.33 -10.42 3.71
C THR A 47 12.64 -11.91 3.64
N LEU A 48 11.60 -12.76 3.61
CA LEU A 48 11.79 -14.21 3.54
C LEU A 48 12.47 -14.64 2.24
N SER A 49 12.18 -13.96 1.14
CA SER A 49 12.87 -14.13 -0.12
C SER A 49 14.38 -13.81 0.00
N SER A 50 14.74 -12.71 0.66
CA SER A 50 16.14 -12.38 0.90
C SER A 50 16.85 -13.35 1.84
N LEU A 51 16.13 -13.88 2.84
CA LEU A 51 16.61 -14.96 3.70
C LEU A 51 16.88 -16.23 2.89
N ALA A 52 15.93 -16.65 2.04
CA ALA A 52 16.06 -17.82 1.18
C ALA A 52 17.26 -17.73 0.23
N GLY A 53 17.46 -16.58 -0.40
CA GLY A 53 18.63 -16.30 -1.24
C GLY A 53 19.95 -16.32 -0.46
N SER A 54 19.91 -16.08 0.86
CA SER A 54 21.09 -16.02 1.74
C SER A 54 21.34 -17.31 2.54
N LEU A 55 20.56 -18.38 2.33
CA LEU A 55 20.66 -19.60 3.15
C LEU A 55 22.07 -20.19 3.18
N LEU A 56 22.75 -20.30 2.04
CA LEU A 56 24.14 -20.82 1.97
C LEU A 56 25.14 -19.99 2.76
N LEU A 57 24.91 -18.66 2.85
CA LEU A 57 25.73 -17.78 3.65
C LEU A 57 25.51 -18.05 5.14
N PHE A 58 24.26 -18.18 5.58
CA PHE A 58 23.91 -18.43 6.98
C PHE A 58 24.28 -19.83 7.46
N THR A 59 24.22 -20.84 6.59
CA THR A 59 24.66 -22.22 6.92
C THR A 59 26.17 -22.40 6.84
N ARG A 60 26.94 -21.35 6.47
CA ARG A 60 28.40 -21.39 6.27
C ARG A 60 28.85 -22.42 5.24
N GLN A 61 28.02 -22.66 4.23
CA GLN A 61 28.28 -23.61 3.14
C GLN A 61 28.48 -22.89 1.80
N LEU A 62 28.88 -21.62 1.84
CA LEU A 62 29.07 -20.80 0.65
C LEU A 62 30.19 -21.34 -0.25
N ASP A 63 31.29 -21.80 0.36
CA ASP A 63 32.47 -22.32 -0.32
C ASP A 63 32.47 -23.84 -0.46
N GLU A 64 31.51 -24.52 0.15
CA GLU A 64 31.40 -25.98 0.10
C GLU A 64 31.03 -26.42 -1.33
N PRO A 65 31.83 -27.29 -1.98
CA PRO A 65 31.54 -27.75 -3.34
C PRO A 65 30.22 -28.53 -3.43
N ASN A 66 29.89 -29.29 -2.38
CA ASN A 66 28.72 -30.14 -2.29
C ASN A 66 27.92 -29.86 -1.01
N PRO A 67 27.04 -28.84 -1.00
CA PRO A 67 26.17 -28.60 0.15
C PRO A 67 25.24 -29.79 0.40
N PRO A 68 24.74 -30.00 1.64
CA PRO A 68 23.79 -31.05 1.95
C PRO A 68 22.60 -31.02 0.99
N HIS A 69 22.27 -32.18 0.41
CA HIS A 69 21.26 -32.29 -0.64
C HIS A 69 19.90 -31.69 -0.21
N ALA A 70 19.47 -31.95 1.03
CA ALA A 70 18.21 -31.42 1.55
C ALA A 70 18.18 -29.88 1.61
N LEU A 71 19.29 -29.24 2.01
CA LEU A 71 19.38 -27.78 2.03
C LEU A 71 19.35 -27.23 0.60
N CYS A 72 20.11 -27.84 -0.30
CA CYS A 72 20.24 -27.40 -1.68
C CYS A 72 18.90 -27.53 -2.42
N GLN A 73 18.20 -28.64 -2.23
CA GLN A 73 16.86 -28.90 -2.76
C GLN A 73 15.81 -27.92 -2.19
N ALA A 74 15.85 -27.65 -0.88
CA ALA A 74 14.94 -26.68 -0.27
C ALA A 74 15.18 -25.26 -0.84
N GLN A 75 16.44 -24.84 -0.92
CA GLN A 75 16.79 -23.53 -1.46
C GLN A 75 16.40 -23.41 -2.94
N SER A 76 16.71 -24.40 -3.77
CA SER A 76 16.36 -24.38 -5.20
C SER A 76 14.85 -24.28 -5.40
N ALA A 77 14.07 -25.04 -4.64
CA ALA A 77 12.62 -25.00 -4.74
C ALA A 77 12.04 -23.64 -4.32
N ILE A 78 12.52 -23.06 -3.22
CA ILE A 78 12.06 -21.77 -2.70
C ILE A 78 12.43 -20.63 -3.65
N VAL A 79 13.66 -20.62 -4.17
CA VAL A 79 14.15 -19.59 -5.10
C VAL A 79 13.42 -19.69 -6.45
N LEU A 80 13.19 -20.90 -6.95
CA LEU A 80 12.40 -21.09 -8.18
C LEU A 80 10.94 -20.65 -8.00
N ALA A 81 10.37 -20.76 -6.81
CA ALA A 81 9.01 -20.29 -6.55
C ALA A 81 8.91 -18.77 -6.32
N GLN A 82 10.03 -18.07 -6.08
CA GLN A 82 10.01 -16.63 -5.81
C GLN A 82 9.39 -15.79 -6.93
N PRO A 83 9.76 -15.93 -8.23
CA PRO A 83 9.21 -15.07 -9.26
C PRO A 83 7.67 -15.00 -9.29
N PRO A 84 6.91 -16.11 -9.32
CA PRO A 84 5.45 -16.05 -9.27
C PRO A 84 4.91 -15.59 -7.91
N GLY A 85 5.51 -16.02 -6.79
CA GLY A 85 5.07 -15.61 -5.45
C GLY A 85 5.20 -14.11 -5.20
N MET A 86 6.34 -13.54 -5.59
CA MET A 86 6.61 -12.10 -5.46
C MET A 86 5.81 -11.26 -6.46
N SER A 87 5.55 -11.80 -7.66
CA SER A 87 4.66 -11.15 -8.63
C SER A 87 3.22 -11.10 -8.12
N ALA A 88 2.75 -12.17 -7.46
CA ALA A 88 1.45 -12.16 -6.78
C ALA A 88 1.42 -11.12 -5.65
N ALA A 89 2.47 -11.04 -4.82
CA ALA A 89 2.58 -10.05 -3.77
C ALA A 89 2.50 -8.61 -4.33
N ALA A 90 3.23 -8.33 -5.42
CA ALA A 90 3.16 -7.05 -6.13
C ALA A 90 1.75 -6.76 -6.66
N LEU A 91 1.07 -7.76 -7.25
CA LEU A 91 -0.29 -7.62 -7.76
C LEU A 91 -1.27 -7.20 -6.67
N THR A 92 -1.15 -7.75 -5.45
CA THR A 92 -2.03 -7.38 -4.33
C THR A 92 -1.90 -5.91 -3.97
N VAL A 93 -0.66 -5.38 -3.95
CA VAL A 93 -0.40 -3.97 -3.67
C VAL A 93 -0.95 -3.09 -4.80
N VAL A 94 -0.67 -3.44 -6.06
CA VAL A 94 -1.17 -2.70 -7.22
C VAL A 94 -2.70 -2.67 -7.25
N TRP A 95 -3.33 -3.82 -7.03
CA TRP A 95 -4.79 -3.94 -6.99
C TRP A 95 -5.39 -3.03 -5.93
N LYS A 96 -4.81 -2.98 -4.72
CA LYS A 96 -5.28 -2.07 -3.67
C LYS A 96 -5.15 -0.61 -4.07
N VAL A 97 -4.01 -0.21 -4.61
CA VAL A 97 -3.81 1.17 -5.06
C VAL A 97 -4.80 1.54 -6.16
N TRP A 98 -5.03 0.63 -7.12
CA TRP A 98 -6.00 0.80 -8.19
C TRP A 98 -7.44 0.91 -7.65
N SER A 99 -7.85 0.00 -6.76
CA SER A 99 -9.20 -0.03 -6.18
C SER A 99 -9.52 1.25 -5.39
N LEU A 100 -8.57 1.73 -4.59
CA LEU A 100 -8.69 3.01 -3.87
C LEU A 100 -8.81 4.17 -4.86
N THR A 101 -7.98 4.21 -5.89
CA THR A 101 -8.01 5.26 -6.92
C THR A 101 -9.34 5.25 -7.68
N TRP A 102 -9.87 4.06 -7.97
CA TRP A 102 -11.14 3.88 -8.67
C TRP A 102 -12.34 4.32 -7.83
N SER A 103 -12.40 3.91 -6.55
CA SER A 103 -13.48 4.31 -5.63
C SER A 103 -13.55 5.83 -5.47
N VAL A 104 -12.40 6.50 -5.34
CA VAL A 104 -12.35 7.96 -5.25
C VAL A 104 -12.83 8.63 -6.55
N ARG A 105 -12.61 8.00 -7.71
CA ARG A 105 -13.07 8.55 -9.00
C ARG A 105 -14.59 8.42 -9.16
N THR A 106 -15.17 7.31 -8.76
CA THR A 106 -16.59 7.03 -8.99
C THR A 106 -17.50 7.69 -7.96
N ASN A 107 -16.94 8.38 -6.95
CA ASN A 107 -17.65 8.80 -5.73
C ASN A 107 -18.48 7.65 -5.13
N ALA A 108 -18.10 6.40 -5.42
CA ALA A 108 -18.73 5.27 -4.81
C ALA A 108 -18.44 5.43 -3.33
N VAL A 109 -19.51 5.53 -2.51
CA VAL A 109 -19.42 5.40 -1.05
C VAL A 109 -18.42 4.28 -0.80
N ILE A 110 -17.38 4.55 -0.01
CA ILE A 110 -16.33 3.59 0.32
C ILE A 110 -17.02 2.40 0.99
N SER A 111 -17.52 1.49 0.16
CA SER A 111 -18.18 0.29 0.62
C SER A 111 -17.07 -0.49 1.26
N LYS A 112 -17.29 -0.84 2.54
CA LYS A 112 -16.29 -1.61 3.30
C LYS A 112 -15.92 -2.81 2.44
N GLU A 113 -14.63 -2.94 2.18
CA GLU A 113 -14.13 -4.07 1.45
C GLU A 113 -14.58 -5.35 2.17
N PRO A 114 -15.18 -6.31 1.46
CA PRO A 114 -15.65 -7.51 2.12
C PRO A 114 -14.44 -8.29 2.66
N THR A 115 -14.54 -8.76 3.91
CA THR A 115 -13.44 -9.40 4.64
C THR A 115 -12.80 -10.56 3.88
N TRP A 116 -13.60 -11.34 3.13
CA TRP A 116 -13.09 -12.45 2.32
C TRP A 116 -12.09 -11.98 1.25
N LEU A 117 -12.31 -10.81 0.63
CA LEU A 117 -11.43 -10.28 -0.40
C LEU A 117 -10.10 -9.85 0.21
N SER A 118 -10.13 -9.24 1.40
CA SER A 118 -8.92 -8.86 2.12
C SER A 118 -8.11 -10.09 2.53
N ILE A 119 -8.76 -11.13 3.07
CA ILE A 119 -8.11 -12.39 3.42
C ILE A 119 -7.48 -13.04 2.19
N THR A 120 -8.22 -13.11 1.07
CA THR A 120 -7.71 -13.67 -0.18
C THR A 120 -6.51 -12.87 -0.70
N LEU A 121 -6.55 -11.53 -0.66
CA LEU A 121 -5.42 -10.72 -1.10
C LEU A 121 -4.19 -10.87 -0.20
N LEU A 122 -4.37 -11.08 1.10
CA LEU A 122 -3.25 -11.29 2.01
C LEU A 122 -2.66 -12.69 1.87
N GLY A 123 -3.52 -13.71 1.74
CA GLY A 123 -3.13 -15.11 1.68
C GLY A 123 -2.61 -15.56 0.32
N SER A 124 -3.07 -14.98 -0.79
CA SER A 124 -2.75 -15.49 -2.13
C SER A 124 -1.24 -15.55 -2.44
N PRO A 125 -0.40 -14.57 -2.07
CA PRO A 125 1.03 -14.65 -2.38
C PRO A 125 1.72 -15.76 -1.56
N TRP A 126 1.28 -16.01 -0.33
CA TRP A 126 1.79 -17.10 0.51
C TRP A 126 1.44 -18.46 -0.06
N VAL A 127 0.17 -18.65 -0.44
CA VAL A 127 -0.29 -19.92 -1.01
C VAL A 127 0.45 -20.21 -2.30
N ILE A 128 0.63 -19.21 -3.17
CA ILE A 128 1.38 -19.37 -4.42
C ILE A 128 2.85 -19.68 -4.11
N TRP A 129 3.51 -18.91 -3.26
CA TRP A 129 4.94 -19.07 -2.99
C TRP A 129 5.25 -20.38 -2.25
N ALA A 130 4.60 -20.63 -1.11
CA ALA A 130 4.82 -21.83 -0.31
C ALA A 130 4.32 -23.09 -1.03
N GLY A 131 3.17 -23.02 -1.71
CA GLY A 131 2.62 -24.11 -2.48
C GLY A 131 3.53 -24.51 -3.65
N LEU A 132 3.99 -23.55 -4.46
CA LEU A 132 4.93 -23.83 -5.53
C LEU A 132 6.29 -24.32 -4.99
N SER A 133 6.77 -23.78 -3.87
CA SER A 133 7.99 -24.26 -3.22
C SER A 133 7.86 -25.74 -2.84
N ALA A 134 6.74 -26.15 -2.25
CA ALA A 134 6.49 -27.55 -1.88
C ALA A 134 6.38 -28.45 -3.12
N ILE A 135 5.67 -28.02 -4.16
CA ILE A 135 5.53 -28.76 -5.43
C ILE A 135 6.92 -28.92 -6.08
N PHE A 136 7.69 -27.85 -6.19
CA PHE A 136 9.02 -27.89 -6.78
C PHE A 136 9.97 -28.78 -5.98
N ALA A 137 9.94 -28.71 -4.64
CA ALA A 137 10.72 -29.59 -3.79
C ALA A 137 10.36 -31.07 -4.02
N ALA A 138 9.07 -31.40 -4.12
CA ALA A 138 8.60 -32.77 -4.40
C ALA A 138 9.05 -33.26 -5.79
N THR A 139 9.00 -32.40 -6.82
CA THR A 139 9.47 -32.76 -8.17
C THR A 139 10.99 -32.93 -8.26
N GLN A 140 11.75 -32.31 -7.35
CA GLN A 140 13.21 -32.35 -7.34
C GLN A 140 13.79 -33.58 -6.62
N VAL A 141 12.97 -34.43 -5.98
CA VAL A 141 13.45 -35.62 -5.23
C VAL A 141 14.32 -36.55 -6.09
N ASN A 142 13.97 -36.71 -7.37
CA ASN A 142 14.71 -37.56 -8.31
C ASN A 142 15.57 -36.76 -9.31
N SER A 143 15.56 -35.43 -9.22
CA SER A 143 16.31 -34.56 -10.13
C SER A 143 17.68 -34.24 -9.54
N ARG A 144 18.70 -34.03 -10.39
CA ARG A 144 20.00 -33.55 -9.92
C ARG A 144 19.88 -32.07 -9.53
N VAL A 145 20.07 -31.77 -8.26
CA VAL A 145 20.22 -30.41 -7.75
C VAL A 145 21.72 -30.13 -7.60
N TYR A 146 22.16 -28.99 -8.09
CA TYR A 146 23.56 -28.58 -8.01
C TYR A 146 23.69 -27.13 -7.58
N ARG A 147 24.87 -26.79 -7.06
CA ARG A 147 25.18 -25.44 -6.62
C ARG A 147 25.49 -24.56 -7.84
N SER A 148 24.67 -23.52 -8.06
CA SER A 148 25.02 -22.44 -8.98
C SER A 148 25.96 -21.43 -8.28
N ARG A 149 26.14 -20.25 -8.86
CA ARG A 149 27.14 -19.27 -8.39
C ARG A 149 26.78 -18.60 -7.06
N PHE A 150 25.49 -18.41 -6.80
CA PHE A 150 24.95 -17.70 -5.63
C PHE A 150 24.02 -18.55 -4.77
N TYR A 151 23.28 -19.48 -5.39
CA TYR A 151 22.28 -20.34 -4.75
C TYR A 151 22.22 -21.71 -5.44
N CYS A 152 21.50 -22.67 -4.86
CA CYS A 152 21.27 -23.97 -5.45
C CYS A 152 20.20 -23.95 -6.55
N THR A 153 20.45 -24.63 -7.67
CA THR A 153 19.49 -24.76 -8.78
C THR A 153 19.26 -26.22 -9.15
N SER A 154 18.13 -26.48 -9.80
CA SER A 154 17.81 -27.80 -10.35
C SER A 154 18.21 -27.87 -11.82
N ASP A 155 18.66 -29.04 -12.26
CA ASP A 155 18.92 -29.34 -13.68
C ASP A 155 17.64 -29.43 -14.52
N ASN A 156 16.46 -29.47 -13.89
CA ASN A 156 15.19 -29.56 -14.58
C ASN A 156 14.75 -28.18 -15.15
N PRO A 157 14.82 -27.96 -16.48
CA PRO A 157 14.49 -26.66 -17.08
C PRO A 157 12.99 -26.34 -17.00
N THR A 158 12.14 -27.36 -16.89
CA THR A 158 10.68 -27.18 -16.80
C THR A 158 10.29 -26.34 -15.59
N LEU A 159 11.00 -26.46 -14.47
CA LEU A 159 10.69 -25.70 -13.26
C LEU A 159 10.93 -24.19 -13.46
N GLY A 160 12.03 -23.84 -14.13
CA GLY A 160 12.34 -22.45 -14.50
C GLY A 160 11.30 -21.87 -15.46
N VAL A 161 10.92 -22.63 -16.49
CA VAL A 161 9.90 -22.21 -17.47
C VAL A 161 8.54 -22.01 -16.79
N VAL A 162 8.07 -22.96 -15.97
CA VAL A 162 6.79 -22.85 -15.25
C VAL A 162 6.79 -21.62 -14.34
N SER A 163 7.87 -21.41 -13.57
CA SER A 163 8.02 -20.25 -12.72
C SER A 163 7.99 -18.93 -13.50
N GLY A 164 8.77 -18.83 -14.58
CA GLY A 164 8.85 -17.66 -15.43
C GLY A 164 7.54 -17.31 -16.12
N VAL A 165 6.81 -18.31 -16.63
CA VAL A 165 5.49 -18.12 -17.27
C VAL A 165 4.47 -17.61 -16.25
N LEU A 166 4.38 -18.24 -15.07
CA LEU A 166 3.45 -17.81 -14.02
C LEU A 166 3.76 -16.39 -13.54
N ALA A 167 5.05 -16.07 -13.34
CA ALA A 167 5.48 -14.72 -12.99
C ALA A 167 5.09 -13.72 -14.09
N ALA A 168 5.38 -14.02 -15.36
CA ALA A 168 5.06 -13.14 -16.48
C ALA A 168 3.57 -12.82 -16.56
N VAL A 169 2.68 -13.82 -16.41
CA VAL A 169 1.23 -13.61 -16.40
C VAL A 169 0.81 -12.65 -15.29
N LEU A 170 1.31 -12.85 -14.07
CA LEU A 170 1.00 -11.99 -12.92
C LEU A 170 1.56 -10.56 -13.08
N LEU A 171 2.76 -10.42 -13.63
CA LEU A 171 3.38 -9.12 -13.90
C LEU A 171 2.67 -8.36 -15.02
N ILE A 172 2.19 -9.04 -16.07
CA ILE A 172 1.35 -8.42 -17.10
C ILE A 172 0.08 -7.86 -16.49
N LEU A 173 -0.60 -8.63 -15.62
CA LEU A 173 -1.77 -8.13 -14.89
C LEU A 173 -1.42 -6.91 -14.02
N CYS A 174 -0.27 -6.92 -13.34
CA CYS A 174 0.20 -5.76 -12.59
C CYS A 174 0.36 -4.52 -13.48
N LEU A 175 1.00 -4.66 -14.64
CA LEU A 175 1.20 -3.55 -15.58
C LEU A 175 -0.12 -2.99 -16.09
N LEU A 176 -1.12 -3.84 -16.37
CA LEU A 176 -2.45 -3.39 -16.79
C LEU A 176 -3.11 -2.51 -15.71
N PHE A 177 -3.13 -2.97 -14.45
CA PHE A 177 -3.69 -2.19 -13.34
C PHE A 177 -2.89 -0.93 -13.02
N GLN A 178 -1.55 -0.98 -13.12
CA GLN A 178 -0.71 0.20 -12.95
C GLN A 178 -0.92 1.22 -14.05
N ALA A 179 -0.91 0.81 -15.32
CA ALA A 179 -1.15 1.70 -16.45
C ALA A 179 -2.52 2.37 -16.30
N TRP A 180 -3.55 1.60 -15.91
CA TRP A 180 -4.85 2.16 -15.59
C TRP A 180 -4.77 3.17 -14.45
N THR A 181 -4.15 2.82 -13.32
CA THR A 181 -3.97 3.73 -12.17
C THR A 181 -3.25 5.02 -12.58
N VAL A 182 -2.17 4.94 -13.33
CA VAL A 182 -1.42 6.10 -13.84
C VAL A 182 -2.32 6.98 -14.70
N ILE A 183 -3.10 6.39 -15.63
CA ILE A 183 -4.04 7.15 -16.46
C ILE A 183 -5.09 7.86 -15.59
N LEU A 184 -5.63 7.20 -14.56
CA LEU A 184 -6.62 7.80 -13.64
C LEU A 184 -6.02 8.98 -12.87
N VAL A 185 -4.85 8.77 -12.25
CA VAL A 185 -4.16 9.77 -11.44
C VAL A 185 -3.70 10.94 -12.32
N TYR A 186 -3.13 10.65 -13.50
CA TYR A 186 -2.66 11.68 -14.43
C TYR A 186 -3.82 12.54 -14.97
N ARG A 187 -4.96 11.92 -15.33
CA ARG A 187 -6.15 12.67 -15.74
C ARG A 187 -6.67 13.58 -14.63
N ARG A 188 -6.68 13.11 -13.38
CA ARG A 188 -7.06 13.93 -12.22
C ARG A 188 -6.08 15.06 -11.96
N TYR A 189 -4.77 14.76 -12.01
CA TYR A 189 -3.70 15.75 -11.86
C TYR A 189 -3.82 16.85 -12.93
N ARG A 190 -4.06 16.48 -14.19
CA ARG A 190 -4.25 17.46 -15.28
C ARG A 190 -5.51 18.32 -15.08
N LYS A 191 -6.61 17.76 -14.57
CA LYS A 191 -7.81 18.53 -14.22
C LYS A 191 -7.55 19.49 -13.06
N SER A 192 -6.91 19.02 -11.99
CA SER A 192 -6.53 19.86 -10.84
C SER A 192 -5.62 21.03 -11.23
N LYS A 193 -4.67 20.79 -12.16
CA LYS A 193 -3.81 21.87 -12.68
C LYS A 193 -4.58 22.90 -13.53
N ARG A 194 -5.66 22.51 -14.20
CA ARG A 194 -6.46 23.39 -15.08
C ARG A 194 -7.52 24.18 -14.32
N LEU A 195 -8.21 23.54 -13.38
CA LEU A 195 -9.33 24.12 -12.63
C LEU A 195 -8.89 24.74 -11.28
N GLY A 196 -7.64 24.51 -10.89
CA GLY A 196 -7.09 24.95 -9.61
C GLY A 196 -7.27 23.91 -8.50
N ARG A 197 -6.37 23.96 -7.52
CA ARG A 197 -6.33 23.01 -6.37
C ARG A 197 -7.59 23.04 -5.50
N ALA A 198 -8.33 24.15 -5.51
CA ALA A 198 -9.51 24.35 -4.67
C ALA A 198 -10.68 23.43 -5.05
N GLU A 199 -10.79 22.98 -6.30
CA GLU A 199 -11.96 22.25 -6.79
C GLU A 199 -11.75 20.71 -6.83
N VAL A 200 -10.51 20.23 -7.02
CA VAL A 200 -10.21 18.81 -7.30
C VAL A 200 -9.38 18.12 -6.20
N GLY A 201 -8.82 18.90 -5.27
CA GLY A 201 -7.91 18.44 -4.22
C GLY A 201 -6.46 18.30 -4.71
N ASP A 202 -5.54 18.11 -3.75
CA ASP A 202 -4.10 17.98 -4.01
C ASP A 202 -3.74 16.53 -4.35
N VAL A 203 -3.19 16.32 -5.54
CA VAL A 203 -2.58 15.03 -5.93
C VAL A 203 -1.09 15.17 -5.72
N SER A 204 -0.54 14.39 -4.79
CA SER A 204 0.87 14.47 -4.44
C SER A 204 1.76 13.91 -5.56
N VAL A 205 2.66 14.73 -6.10
CA VAL A 205 3.67 14.32 -7.09
C VAL A 205 4.51 13.11 -6.61
N PRO A 206 4.92 13.02 -5.32
CA PRO A 206 5.62 11.84 -4.81
C PRO A 206 4.85 10.53 -4.97
N PHE A 207 3.52 10.53 -4.85
CA PHE A 207 2.71 9.34 -5.05
C PHE A 207 2.73 8.87 -6.50
N LEU A 208 2.61 9.79 -7.46
CA LEU A 208 2.73 9.47 -8.89
C LEU A 208 4.13 8.94 -9.23
N ALA A 209 5.18 9.58 -8.72
CA ALA A 209 6.56 9.14 -8.93
C ALA A 209 6.79 7.69 -8.43
N ARG A 210 6.22 7.33 -7.27
CA ARG A 210 6.30 5.95 -6.74
C ARG A 210 5.57 4.95 -7.62
N ILE A 211 4.39 5.28 -8.15
CA ILE A 211 3.65 4.38 -9.05
C ILE A 211 4.46 4.14 -10.33
N VAL A 212 5.04 5.19 -10.91
CA VAL A 212 5.87 5.08 -12.12
C VAL A 212 7.15 4.30 -11.84
N ALA A 213 7.84 4.56 -10.73
CA ALA A 213 9.03 3.80 -10.32
C ALA A 213 8.71 2.31 -10.15
N PHE A 214 7.58 1.99 -9.51
CA PHE A 214 7.13 0.61 -9.35
C PHE A 214 6.73 -0.04 -10.69
N ALA A 215 6.25 0.73 -11.67
CA ALA A 215 5.95 0.21 -13.01
C ALA A 215 7.20 -0.09 -13.83
N LEU A 216 8.20 0.79 -13.80
CA LEU A 216 9.51 0.54 -14.41
C LEU A 216 10.15 -0.71 -13.82
N PHE A 217 10.01 -0.88 -12.51
CA PHE A 217 10.47 -2.06 -11.81
C PHE A 217 9.80 -3.35 -12.32
N ILE A 218 8.48 -3.35 -12.46
CA ILE A 218 7.72 -4.51 -12.98
C ILE A 218 8.10 -4.82 -14.44
N LEU A 219 8.38 -3.80 -15.26
CA LEU A 219 8.88 -4.01 -16.63
C LEU A 219 10.22 -4.75 -16.66
N VAL A 220 11.16 -4.38 -15.78
CA VAL A 220 12.44 -5.09 -15.64
C VAL A 220 12.20 -6.53 -15.21
N ALA A 221 11.37 -6.76 -14.18
CA ALA A 221 11.05 -8.12 -13.73
C ALA A 221 10.38 -8.97 -14.82
N LEU A 222 9.51 -8.38 -15.64
CA LEU A 222 8.86 -9.05 -16.75
C LEU A 222 9.86 -9.41 -17.86
N ALA A 223 10.78 -8.50 -18.19
CA ALA A 223 11.85 -8.77 -19.13
C ALA A 223 12.74 -9.93 -18.64
N LEU A 224 13.10 -9.94 -17.36
CA LEU A 224 13.87 -11.05 -16.75
C LEU A 224 13.09 -12.37 -16.77
N SER A 225 11.77 -12.32 -16.55
CA SER A 225 10.91 -13.51 -16.63
C SER A 225 10.86 -14.08 -18.05
N PHE A 226 10.82 -13.21 -19.07
CA PHE A 226 10.88 -13.61 -20.47
C PHE A 226 12.24 -14.21 -20.83
N VAL A 227 13.34 -13.58 -20.38
CA VAL A 227 14.70 -14.11 -20.53
C VAL A 227 14.78 -15.51 -19.92
N ALA A 228 14.28 -15.72 -18.70
CA ALA A 228 14.29 -17.03 -18.04
C ALA A 228 13.52 -18.13 -18.82
N VAL A 229 12.54 -17.77 -19.64
CA VAL A 229 11.80 -18.72 -20.49
C VAL A 229 12.56 -19.06 -21.77
N ILE A 230 13.23 -18.09 -22.39
CA ILE A 230 13.90 -18.26 -23.69
C ILE A 230 15.36 -18.72 -23.57
N SER A 231 16.05 -18.35 -22.49
CA SER A 231 17.46 -18.66 -22.30
C SER A 231 17.62 -19.82 -21.33
N THR A 232 18.20 -20.91 -21.81
CA THR A 232 18.68 -22.03 -20.97
C THR A 232 19.98 -21.71 -20.22
N PHE A 233 20.57 -20.53 -20.44
CA PHE A 233 21.84 -20.13 -19.83
C PHE A 233 21.61 -19.40 -18.49
N ALA A 234 22.28 -19.87 -17.44
CA ALA A 234 22.39 -19.19 -16.16
C ALA A 234 23.25 -17.92 -16.31
N LEU A 235 22.59 -16.79 -16.57
CA LEU A 235 23.26 -15.49 -16.64
C LEU A 235 23.39 -14.89 -15.23
N GLU A 236 24.59 -14.38 -14.91
CA GLU A 236 24.89 -13.78 -13.59
C GLU A 236 24.15 -12.45 -13.36
N VAL A 237 23.85 -11.72 -14.44
CA VAL A 237 23.29 -10.37 -14.38
C VAL A 237 21.83 -10.35 -13.87
N PRO A 238 20.91 -11.20 -14.38
CA PRO A 238 19.57 -11.35 -13.81
C PRO A 238 19.53 -11.53 -12.30
N ASP A 239 20.42 -12.36 -11.74
CA ASP A 239 20.41 -12.69 -10.32
C ASP A 239 20.78 -11.50 -9.43
N ILE A 240 21.75 -10.69 -9.85
CA ILE A 240 22.14 -9.47 -9.13
C ILE A 240 21.01 -8.43 -9.17
N ILE A 241 20.33 -8.30 -10.32
CA ILE A 241 19.17 -7.41 -10.44
C ILE A 241 18.06 -7.88 -9.50
N ILE A 242 17.80 -9.19 -9.43
CA ILE A 242 16.80 -9.77 -8.52
C ILE A 242 17.19 -9.53 -7.05
N ALA A 243 18.47 -9.63 -6.70
CA ALA A 243 18.93 -9.30 -5.34
C ALA A 243 18.72 -7.83 -4.99
N SER A 244 18.88 -6.90 -5.95
CA SER A 244 18.68 -5.46 -5.74
C SER A 244 17.22 -5.07 -5.46
N ILE A 245 16.26 -5.97 -5.73
CA ILE A 245 14.82 -5.68 -5.60
C ILE A 245 14.46 -5.23 -4.17
N GLY A 246 15.02 -5.90 -3.15
CA GLY A 246 14.74 -5.55 -1.76
C GLY A 246 15.13 -4.11 -1.43
N VAL A 247 16.25 -3.63 -2.00
CA VAL A 247 16.73 -2.25 -1.87
C VAL A 247 15.74 -1.28 -2.51
N VAL A 248 15.29 -1.56 -3.73
CA VAL A 248 14.34 -0.72 -4.46
C VAL A 248 13.00 -0.62 -3.72
N ILE A 249 12.50 -1.75 -3.22
CA ILE A 249 11.26 -1.82 -2.44
C ILE A 249 11.38 -0.97 -1.18
N PHE A 250 12.49 -1.11 -0.45
CA PHE A 250 12.75 -0.28 0.72
C PHE A 250 12.72 1.21 0.35
N LEU A 251 13.44 1.64 -0.68
CA LEU A 251 13.47 3.06 -1.08
C LEU A 251 12.08 3.60 -1.48
N ILE A 252 11.31 2.83 -2.25
CA ILE A 252 9.96 3.23 -2.68
C ILE A 252 9.05 3.43 -1.47
N PHE A 253 9.05 2.50 -0.51
CA PHE A 253 8.12 2.52 0.61
C PHE A 253 8.61 3.34 1.82
N ALA A 254 9.91 3.36 2.09
CA ALA A 254 10.51 4.18 3.14
C ALA A 254 10.48 5.68 2.80
N SER A 255 10.46 6.05 1.51
CA SER A 255 10.32 7.45 1.10
C SER A 255 8.95 8.07 1.44
N GLN A 256 7.99 7.30 1.98
CA GLN A 256 6.67 7.80 2.38
C GLN A 256 6.79 8.87 3.48
N GLU A 257 6.06 10.00 3.32
CA GLU A 257 6.09 11.09 4.31
C GLU A 257 5.74 10.58 5.72
N ASP A 258 4.74 9.70 5.84
CA ASP A 258 4.33 9.12 7.12
C ASP A 258 5.45 8.30 7.77
N VAL A 259 6.24 7.58 6.96
CA VAL A 259 7.37 6.77 7.45
C VAL A 259 8.52 7.68 7.87
N LEU A 260 8.85 8.69 7.06
CA LEU A 260 9.90 9.65 7.37
C LEU A 260 9.56 10.49 8.62
N VAL A 261 8.29 10.80 8.84
CA VAL A 261 7.81 11.46 10.06
C VAL A 261 7.88 10.50 11.25
N ALA A 262 7.48 9.24 11.09
CA ALA A 262 7.59 8.22 12.14
C ALA A 262 9.05 7.99 12.58
N TRP A 263 9.99 8.02 11.64
CA TRP A 263 11.43 7.93 11.91
C TRP A 263 12.06 9.26 12.32
N ARG A 264 11.26 10.33 12.51
CA ARG A 264 11.70 11.68 12.90
C ARG A 264 12.69 12.33 11.92
N ILE A 265 12.77 11.83 10.69
CA ILE A 265 13.57 12.42 9.61
C ILE A 265 12.88 13.67 9.06
N MET A 266 11.55 13.69 9.04
CA MET A 266 10.74 14.84 8.65
C MET A 266 9.89 15.34 9.82
N ARG A 267 9.63 16.66 9.86
CA ARG A 267 8.68 17.24 10.80
C ARG A 267 7.25 17.01 10.32
N PRO A 268 6.28 16.74 11.22
CA PRO A 268 4.88 16.67 10.85
C PRO A 268 4.44 17.98 10.19
N LYS A 269 3.67 17.91 9.10
CA LYS A 269 2.99 19.09 8.56
C LYS A 269 1.89 19.48 9.55
N SER A 270 1.93 20.71 10.06
CA SER A 270 0.87 21.22 10.94
C SER A 270 -0.49 21.09 10.25
N PRO A 271 -1.54 20.63 10.96
CA PRO A 271 -2.89 20.59 10.40
C PRO A 271 -3.25 21.98 9.88
N LYS A 272 -3.61 22.09 8.59
CA LYS A 272 -4.25 23.30 8.11
C LYS A 272 -5.59 23.38 8.81
N LEU A 273 -5.68 24.28 9.81
CA LEU A 273 -6.96 24.65 10.40
C LEU A 273 -7.93 24.99 9.27
N PRO A 274 -9.19 24.50 9.31
CA PRO A 274 -10.21 24.95 8.38
C PRO A 274 -10.25 26.47 8.47
N HIS A 275 -10.09 27.14 7.33
CA HIS A 275 -10.26 28.57 7.26
C HIS A 275 -11.70 28.85 7.73
N PRO A 276 -11.94 29.62 8.80
CA PRO A 276 -13.31 30.01 9.13
C PRO A 276 -13.84 30.77 7.92
N GLU A 277 -14.84 30.22 7.25
CA GLU A 277 -15.63 30.96 6.28
C GLU A 277 -16.12 32.21 7.01
N GLY A 278 -15.56 33.36 6.63
CA GLY A 278 -15.97 34.66 7.13
C GLY A 278 -17.41 34.91 6.72
N GLY A 279 -18.34 34.64 7.62
CA GLY A 279 -19.68 35.20 7.55
C GLY A 279 -19.62 36.67 7.95
N GLN A 280 -19.67 37.58 6.98
CA GLN A 280 -20.01 39.02 7.09
C GLN A 280 -20.16 39.50 5.63
N HIS A 281 -21.14 40.30 5.19
CA HIS A 281 -22.15 41.12 5.84
C HIS A 281 -23.21 41.44 4.76
N SER A 282 -24.47 41.10 4.98
CA SER A 282 -25.58 41.69 4.22
C SER A 282 -25.91 43.03 4.86
N SER A 283 -25.33 44.12 4.35
CA SER A 283 -25.67 45.49 4.75
C SER A 283 -26.75 46.00 3.80
N ASN A 284 -28.00 45.75 4.17
CA ASN A 284 -29.15 46.43 3.57
C ASN A 284 -29.24 47.83 4.17
N GLY A 285 -28.79 48.83 3.43
CA GLY A 285 -29.04 50.23 3.72
C GLY A 285 -30.54 50.53 3.60
N ARG A 286 -31.19 50.81 4.73
CA ARG A 286 -32.40 51.63 4.77
C ARG A 286 -32.16 52.84 5.65
N MET A 287 -32.03 53.96 4.94
CA MET A 287 -32.25 55.32 5.38
C MET A 287 -33.62 55.45 6.07
N PHE A 288 -33.67 56.01 7.28
CA PHE A 288 -34.80 56.79 7.79
C PHE A 288 -34.34 57.64 9.00
N ASP A 289 -34.59 58.94 8.88
CA ASP A 289 -34.40 60.01 9.87
C ASP A 289 -35.68 60.13 10.76
N PRO A 290 -35.77 61.03 11.76
CA PRO A 290 -36.12 60.66 13.13
C PRO A 290 -37.44 61.29 13.62
N GLN A 291 -38.21 60.62 14.49
CA GLN A 291 -39.21 61.31 15.32
C GLN A 291 -39.32 60.73 16.73
N SER A 292 -39.32 61.69 17.65
CA SER A 292 -39.59 61.68 19.09
C SER A 292 -41.00 61.22 19.47
N VAL A 293 -41.24 61.14 20.80
CA VAL A 293 -42.52 60.99 21.56
C VAL A 293 -42.66 59.57 22.13
N VAL A 294 -42.15 59.28 23.33
CA VAL A 294 -42.66 59.59 24.68
C VAL A 294 -44.00 58.90 25.02
N HIS A 295 -43.97 58.20 26.17
CA HIS A 295 -45.06 57.84 27.11
C HIS A 295 -45.67 56.42 27.15
N HIS A 296 -45.53 55.86 28.36
CA HIS A 296 -46.53 55.12 29.17
C HIS A 296 -46.83 53.65 28.81
N LEU A 297 -46.39 52.70 29.64
CA LEU A 297 -46.98 52.21 30.91
C LEU A 297 -48.01 51.10 30.70
N SER A 298 -47.62 49.91 31.19
CA SER A 298 -48.38 49.08 32.16
C SER A 298 -49.60 48.27 31.73
N GLN A 299 -49.73 47.16 32.48
CA GLN A 299 -50.89 46.28 32.72
C GLN A 299 -51.21 45.28 31.60
N SER A 300 -51.00 43.97 31.78
CA SER A 300 -51.60 43.03 32.75
C SER A 300 -53.08 42.75 32.50
N THR A 301 -53.45 41.48 32.76
CA THR A 301 -54.80 40.90 32.97
C THR A 301 -55.41 40.26 31.70
N LEU A 302 -55.36 38.93 31.54
CA LEU A 302 -56.25 37.87 32.09
C LEU A 302 -57.66 37.84 31.47
N ALA A 303 -58.01 36.61 31.07
CA ALA A 303 -59.32 35.94 31.15
C ALA A 303 -60.23 35.84 29.91
N LEU A 304 -60.44 34.57 29.55
CA LEU A 304 -61.70 33.88 29.22
C LEU A 304 -62.54 34.32 28.00
N GLY A 305 -62.84 33.32 27.16
CA GLY A 305 -64.22 33.07 26.75
C GLY A 305 -64.47 32.77 25.27
N SER A 306 -64.49 31.47 24.93
CA SER A 306 -65.49 30.81 24.07
C SER A 306 -65.82 31.41 22.69
N HIS A 307 -65.40 30.76 21.59
CA HIS A 307 -66.36 30.39 20.55
C HIS A 307 -65.90 29.26 19.60
N LYS A 308 -66.88 28.39 19.38
CA LYS A 308 -67.12 27.22 18.51
C LYS A 308 -66.63 27.30 17.04
N ASN A 309 -66.27 26.12 16.52
CA ASN A 309 -66.33 25.64 15.12
C ASN A 309 -65.39 26.26 14.06
N ASP A 310 -64.48 25.48 13.46
CA ASP A 310 -64.77 24.68 12.26
C ASP A 310 -63.55 23.83 11.81
N THR A 311 -63.90 22.62 11.38
CA THR A 311 -63.36 21.70 10.37
C THR A 311 -62.01 21.91 9.65
N HIS A 312 -61.32 20.77 9.50
CA HIS A 312 -60.42 20.34 8.39
C HIS A 312 -59.11 21.11 8.14
N GLU A 313 -57.97 20.53 8.56
CA GLU A 313 -57.08 19.75 7.69
C GLU A 313 -55.85 19.20 8.44
N LEU A 314 -55.37 18.05 7.96
CA LEU A 314 -54.24 17.27 8.45
C LEU A 314 -52.89 17.98 8.21
N GLN A 315 -52.05 18.11 9.25
CA GLN A 315 -50.68 17.57 9.34
C GLN A 315 -49.91 18.19 10.52
N PRO A 316 -49.31 17.37 11.40
CA PRO A 316 -47.98 17.72 11.92
C PRO A 316 -47.04 16.51 12.13
N SER A 317 -45.80 16.83 12.53
CA SER A 317 -44.67 15.96 12.94
C SER A 317 -43.68 15.68 11.80
N THR A 318 -42.46 16.24 11.69
CA THR A 318 -41.46 16.68 12.67
C THR A 318 -41.16 15.66 13.77
N THR A 319 -40.16 14.81 13.55
CA THR A 319 -39.48 14.12 14.65
C THR A 319 -37.98 14.04 14.41
N LYS A 320 -37.26 14.81 15.22
CA LYS A 320 -35.85 14.71 15.58
C LYS A 320 -35.70 13.63 16.66
N PRO A 321 -34.54 12.98 16.79
CA PRO A 321 -33.74 13.13 18.02
C PRO A 321 -32.24 13.27 17.63
N ARG A 322 -31.34 14.11 18.17
CA ARG A 322 -30.98 14.60 19.51
C ARG A 322 -30.81 13.50 20.58
N PHE A 323 -29.57 13.06 20.73
CA PHE A 323 -29.00 12.67 22.01
C PHE A 323 -27.58 13.26 22.13
N GLU A 324 -27.46 14.28 22.99
CA GLU A 324 -26.29 14.69 23.80
C GLU A 324 -25.80 13.46 24.62
N SER A 325 -24.60 13.33 25.19
CA SER A 325 -23.45 14.19 25.44
C SER A 325 -22.36 13.34 26.14
N ASP A 326 -21.11 13.69 25.88
CA ASP A 326 -19.94 13.75 26.78
C ASP A 326 -19.51 12.54 27.63
N VAL A 327 -18.26 12.08 27.37
CA VAL A 327 -17.23 12.00 28.42
C VAL A 327 -15.88 12.41 27.83
N GLU A 328 -15.34 13.44 28.46
CA GLU A 328 -13.99 13.98 28.37
C GLU A 328 -12.95 12.99 28.91
N SER A 329 -11.88 12.76 28.13
CA SER A 329 -10.57 12.46 28.71
C SER A 329 -9.48 12.86 27.74
N ASP A 330 -8.93 14.01 28.09
CA ASP A 330 -7.61 14.48 27.77
C ASP A 330 -6.58 13.35 27.99
N ALA A 331 -5.93 12.92 26.91
CA ALA A 331 -4.70 12.17 26.99
C ALA A 331 -3.88 12.51 25.74
N THR A 332 -2.98 13.47 25.93
CA THR A 332 -1.87 13.76 25.04
C THR A 332 -0.96 12.53 24.95
N VAL A 333 -1.35 11.52 24.18
CA VAL A 333 -0.49 10.38 23.87
C VAL A 333 0.48 10.83 22.78
N THR A 334 1.56 11.46 23.21
CA THR A 334 2.82 11.47 22.47
C THR A 334 3.34 10.02 22.46
N SER A 335 2.71 9.16 21.65
CA SER A 335 3.26 7.86 21.28
C SER A 335 4.43 8.13 20.34
N SER A 336 5.55 8.54 20.93
CA SER A 336 6.84 8.51 20.25
C SER A 336 7.12 7.05 19.88
N CYS A 337 7.17 6.74 18.58
CA CYS A 337 7.82 5.54 18.11
C CYS A 337 9.30 5.63 18.55
N GLN A 338 9.65 4.99 19.66
CA GLN A 338 11.03 4.63 19.95
C GLN A 338 11.25 3.28 19.26
N VAL A 339 11.91 3.36 18.11
CA VAL A 339 12.58 2.21 17.47
C VAL A 339 13.88 1.97 18.22
#